data_AF-A0AAE3XU19-F1
#
_entry.id   AF-A0AAE3XU19-F1
#
_cell.length_a   1.000
_cell.length_b   1.000
_cell.length_c   1.000
_cell.angle_alpha   90.00
_cell.angle_beta   90.00
_cell.angle_gamma   90.00
#
_symmetry.space_group_name_H-M   'P 1'
#
loop_
_entity.id
_entity.type
_entity.pdbx_description
1 polymer ?
#
loop_
_entity_poly.entity_id
_entity_poly.type
_entity_poly.pdbx_seq_one_letter_code
_entity_poly.pdbx_strand_id
1 'polypeptide(L)'
;MSKYQFVLDQLGLKSIQPKIYRSETDIIDDHLFSENRVSLLGTPVFSSVTISDFENSNNTIVLDAALIDLNAEKNISMTPIQGRKGTFKEFISEGDYGITIKGVIFGKNRDYPLKEVKKLIHLCQSHNSVRVSSEFLALFKIFSMVIKSYSLGQSEKQGFLNIQPFSLHCVSDEPVELSLK
;
A
#
# COMPACT_ATOMS: atom_id res chain seq x y z
N MET A 1 -33.96 0.01 -39.78
CA MET A 1 -34.42 -1.02 -38.83
C MET A 1 -33.83 -2.36 -39.23
N SER A 2 -33.10 -3.03 -38.34
CA SER A 2 -32.28 -4.20 -38.68
C SER A 2 -33.09 -5.51 -38.67
N LYS A 3 -32.80 -6.39 -39.63
CA LYS A 3 -33.50 -7.63 -40.03
C LYS A 3 -33.78 -8.63 -38.89
N TYR A 4 -33.08 -8.48 -37.76
CA TYR A 4 -33.17 -9.37 -36.59
C TYR A 4 -34.42 -9.13 -35.72
N GLN A 5 -35.04 -7.95 -35.80
CA GLN A 5 -36.22 -7.65 -34.98
C GLN A 5 -37.45 -8.48 -35.36
N PHE A 6 -37.54 -8.88 -36.64
CA PHE A 6 -38.73 -9.55 -37.21
C PHE A 6 -38.85 -11.03 -36.82
N VAL A 7 -37.74 -11.69 -36.47
CA VAL A 7 -37.73 -13.13 -36.16
C VAL A 7 -38.16 -13.40 -34.70
N LEU A 8 -37.97 -12.43 -33.80
CA LEU A 8 -38.28 -12.58 -32.37
C LEU A 8 -39.79 -12.50 -32.07
N ASP A 9 -40.55 -11.67 -32.79
CA ASP A 9 -42.00 -11.52 -32.57
C ASP A 9 -42.81 -12.76 -33.00
N GLN A 10 -42.29 -13.58 -33.91
CA GLN A 10 -43.01 -14.75 -34.45
C GLN A 10 -42.98 -15.97 -33.49
N LEU A 11 -42.13 -15.96 -32.46
CA LEU A 11 -41.93 -17.07 -31.53
C LEU A 11 -42.46 -16.81 -30.10
N GLY A 12 -43.10 -15.66 -29.84
CA GLY A 12 -43.70 -15.36 -28.53
C GLY A 12 -42.72 -15.33 -27.34
N LEU A 13 -41.42 -15.32 -27.60
CA LEU A 13 -40.38 -15.28 -26.57
C LEU A 13 -40.13 -13.82 -26.20
N LYS A 14 -40.65 -13.38 -25.05
CA LYS A 14 -40.23 -12.12 -24.44
C LYS A 14 -38.72 -12.17 -24.24
N SER A 15 -38.00 -11.25 -24.86
CA SER A 15 -36.56 -11.08 -24.65
C SER A 15 -36.33 -10.75 -23.19
N ILE A 16 -35.80 -11.72 -22.44
CA ILE A 16 -35.28 -11.50 -21.10
C ILE A 16 -34.01 -10.68 -21.33
N GLN A 17 -34.08 -9.37 -21.11
CA GLN A 17 -32.88 -8.54 -21.08
C GLN A 17 -31.98 -9.09 -19.95
N PRO A 18 -30.75 -9.52 -20.24
CA PRO A 18 -29.86 -9.96 -19.18
C PRO A 18 -29.62 -8.77 -18.23
N LYS A 19 -29.85 -8.97 -16.93
CA LYS A 19 -29.35 -8.04 -15.91
C LYS A 19 -27.83 -8.13 -15.93
N ILE A 20 -27.20 -7.21 -16.66
CA ILE A 20 -25.75 -7.04 -16.66
C ILE A 20 -25.39 -6.51 -15.28
N TYR A 21 -24.75 -7.33 -14.45
CA TYR A 21 -24.03 -6.83 -13.29
C TYR A 21 -22.82 -6.07 -13.82
N ARG A 22 -22.98 -4.76 -13.98
CA ARG A 22 -21.85 -3.87 -14.14
C ARG A 22 -21.15 -3.87 -12.78
N SER A 23 -19.98 -4.51 -12.70
CA SER A 23 -19.07 -4.15 -11.61
C SER A 23 -18.86 -2.66 -11.74
N GLU A 24 -19.26 -1.89 -10.74
CA GLU A 24 -18.69 -0.56 -10.54
C GLU A 24 -17.21 -0.80 -10.31
N THR A 25 -16.45 -0.82 -11.41
CA THR A 25 -15.03 -0.58 -11.33
C THR A 25 -14.98 0.88 -10.92
N ASP A 26 -14.73 1.14 -9.63
CA ASP A 26 -14.25 2.44 -9.20
C ASP A 26 -13.16 2.81 -10.20
N ILE A 27 -13.39 3.87 -10.98
CA ILE A 27 -12.39 4.39 -11.90
C ILE A 27 -11.29 4.90 -10.97
N ILE A 28 -10.28 4.07 -10.74
CA ILE A 28 -9.03 4.52 -10.16
C ILE A 28 -8.50 5.52 -11.19
N ASP A 29 -8.51 6.80 -10.84
CA ASP A 29 -7.98 7.85 -11.71
C ASP A 29 -6.54 7.47 -12.09
N ASP A 30 -6.36 7.13 -13.37
CA ASP A 30 -5.09 6.68 -13.99
C ASP A 30 -3.99 7.77 -13.90
N HIS A 31 -4.38 8.99 -13.48
CA HIS A 31 -3.50 10.12 -13.23
C HIS A 31 -2.71 10.06 -11.92
N LEU A 32 -2.89 9.04 -11.08
CA LEU A 32 -2.06 8.84 -9.89
C LEU A 32 -0.60 8.52 -10.22
N PHE A 33 -0.29 8.07 -11.43
CA PHE A 33 1.06 7.76 -11.87
C PHE A 33 1.69 8.98 -12.56
N SER A 34 2.66 9.61 -11.91
CA SER A 34 3.49 10.63 -12.55
C SER A 34 4.43 9.97 -13.57
N GLU A 35 4.22 10.25 -14.86
CA GLU A 35 4.87 9.56 -15.99
C GLU A 35 6.41 9.60 -16.03
N ASN A 36 7.13 10.31 -15.15
CA ASN A 36 8.61 10.32 -15.16
C ASN A 36 9.22 10.70 -13.79
N ARG A 37 8.94 9.92 -12.74
CA ARG A 37 9.69 10.06 -11.47
C ARG A 37 11.00 9.30 -11.54
N VAL A 38 12.11 10.04 -11.48
CA VAL A 38 13.46 9.50 -11.38
C VAL A 38 14.00 9.66 -9.97
N SER A 39 14.65 8.63 -9.44
CA SER A 39 15.37 8.70 -8.17
C SER A 39 16.56 9.66 -8.27
N LEU A 40 17.22 9.94 -7.15
CA LEU A 40 18.49 10.68 -7.12
C LEU A 40 19.58 10.04 -8.00
N LEU A 41 19.46 8.74 -8.30
CA LEU A 41 20.35 8.00 -9.19
C LEU A 41 19.94 8.05 -10.69
N GLY A 42 18.88 8.78 -11.05
CA GLY A 42 18.38 8.86 -12.42
C GLY A 42 17.60 7.62 -12.90
N THR A 43 17.34 6.66 -12.01
CA THR A 43 16.55 5.46 -12.33
C THR A 43 15.05 5.73 -12.19
N PRO A 44 14.19 5.21 -13.08
CA PRO A 44 12.74 5.32 -12.92
C PRO A 44 12.31 4.62 -11.63
N VAL A 45 11.43 5.26 -10.86
CA VAL A 45 10.90 4.70 -9.61
C VAL A 45 9.38 4.72 -9.67
N PHE A 46 8.79 3.57 -9.40
CA PHE A 46 7.35 3.37 -9.47
C PHE A 46 6.60 4.21 -8.44
N SER A 47 7.14 4.38 -7.22
CA SER A 47 6.56 5.27 -6.21
C SER A 47 7.63 5.70 -5.20
N SER A 48 7.71 6.99 -4.90
CA SER A 48 8.46 7.45 -3.74
C SER A 48 7.61 7.29 -2.47
N VAL A 49 8.28 7.09 -1.34
CA VAL A 49 7.60 6.97 -0.04
C VAL A 49 7.97 8.17 0.81
N THR A 50 6.96 8.92 1.24
CA THR A 50 7.13 9.99 2.22
C THR A 50 6.55 9.53 3.54
N ILE A 51 7.36 9.64 4.60
CA ILE A 51 6.94 9.33 5.98
C ILE A 51 7.08 10.61 6.79
N SER A 52 6.03 10.97 7.52
CA SER A 52 6.01 12.13 8.40
C SER A 52 5.38 11.81 9.75
N ASP A 53 5.89 12.47 10.77
CA ASP A 53 5.31 12.42 12.10
C ASP A 53 4.00 13.24 12.15
N PHE A 54 3.02 12.78 12.93
CA PHE A 54 1.78 13.52 13.16
C PHE A 54 2.00 14.77 14.01
N GLU A 55 2.88 14.69 15.02
CA GLU A 55 3.08 15.78 15.99
C GLU A 55 4.12 16.79 15.51
N ASN A 56 5.10 16.36 14.73
CA ASN A 56 6.23 17.19 14.31
C ASN A 56 6.44 17.14 12.79
N SER A 57 5.84 18.10 12.07
CA SER A 57 5.97 18.23 10.62
C SER A 57 7.41 18.37 10.13
N ASN A 58 8.34 18.85 10.98
CA ASN A 58 9.76 18.95 10.64
C ASN A 58 10.45 17.58 10.51
N ASN A 59 9.87 16.53 11.10
CA ASN A 59 10.39 15.17 11.04
C ASN A 59 9.79 14.39 9.87
N THR A 60 9.97 14.95 8.67
CA THR A 60 9.58 14.31 7.41
C THR A 60 10.81 13.76 6.70
N ILE A 61 10.70 12.52 6.21
CA ILE A 61 11.69 11.86 5.36
C ILE A 61 11.05 11.45 4.03
N VAL A 62 11.77 11.71 2.94
CA VAL A 62 11.40 11.28 1.59
C VAL A 62 12.38 10.19 1.18
N LEU A 63 11.83 9.05 0.79
CA LEU A 63 12.56 7.86 0.39
C LEU A 63 12.34 7.64 -1.10
N ASP A 64 13.27 8.17 -1.90
CA ASP A 64 13.20 8.13 -3.37
C ASP A 64 13.56 6.76 -3.97
N ALA A 65 14.18 5.88 -3.20
CA ALA A 65 14.59 4.55 -3.64
C ALA A 65 14.12 3.50 -2.63
N ALA A 66 12.79 3.42 -2.48
CA ALA A 66 12.12 2.46 -1.63
C ALA A 66 11.26 1.51 -2.47
N LEU A 67 11.28 0.24 -2.08
CA LEU A 67 10.40 -0.82 -2.54
C LEU A 67 9.45 -1.14 -1.40
N ILE A 68 8.17 -1.31 -1.74
CA ILE A 68 7.10 -1.58 -0.79
C ILE A 68 6.52 -2.95 -1.10
N ASP A 69 6.57 -3.84 -0.12
CA ASP A 69 5.85 -5.10 -0.12
C ASP A 69 4.65 -4.97 0.81
N LEU A 70 3.45 -5.35 0.35
CA LEU A 70 2.21 -5.30 1.13
C LEU A 70 1.63 -6.71 1.26
N ASN A 71 1.35 -7.11 2.50
CA ASN A 71 0.73 -8.39 2.83
C ASN A 71 -0.57 -8.15 3.60
N ALA A 72 -1.65 -8.83 3.21
CA ALA A 72 -2.95 -8.76 3.87
C ALA A 72 -3.39 -10.16 4.26
N GLU A 73 -3.81 -10.34 5.51
CA GLU A 73 -4.39 -11.60 5.98
C GLU A 73 -5.88 -11.41 6.26
N LYS A 74 -6.70 -12.37 5.85
CA LYS A 74 -8.14 -12.37 6.14
C LYS A 74 -8.41 -13.32 7.30
N ASN A 75 -9.20 -12.85 8.27
CA ASN A 75 -9.68 -13.70 9.34
C ASN A 75 -10.97 -14.37 8.88
N ILE A 76 -10.97 -15.70 8.78
CA ILE A 76 -12.11 -16.48 8.30
C ILE A 76 -12.53 -17.48 9.39
N SER A 77 -13.72 -17.29 9.96
CA SER A 77 -14.35 -18.30 10.83
C SER A 77 -15.00 -19.38 9.98
N MET A 78 -14.64 -20.64 10.22
CA MET A 78 -15.11 -21.79 9.43
C MET A 78 -15.66 -22.90 10.33
N THR A 79 -16.87 -23.35 10.05
CA THR A 79 -17.48 -24.50 10.72
C THR A 79 -17.50 -25.72 9.77
N PRO A 80 -16.94 -26.88 10.17
CA PRO A 80 -16.98 -28.08 9.34
C PRO A 80 -18.40 -28.67 9.31
N ILE A 81 -18.88 -29.03 8.11
CA ILE A 81 -20.18 -29.69 7.93
C ILE A 81 -19.96 -31.21 7.89
N GLN A 82 -20.58 -31.95 8.82
CA GLN A 82 -20.50 -33.41 8.80
C GLN A 82 -21.18 -33.99 7.55
N GLY A 83 -20.54 -34.95 6.89
CA GLY A 83 -21.10 -35.64 5.73
C GLY A 83 -21.03 -34.87 4.40
N ARG A 84 -20.36 -33.71 4.36
CA ARG A 84 -20.16 -32.93 3.13
C ARG A 84 -18.68 -32.58 2.95
N LYS A 85 -18.22 -32.48 1.71
CA LYS A 85 -16.89 -31.92 1.41
C LYS A 85 -16.98 -30.39 1.46
N GLY A 86 -16.35 -29.78 2.46
CA GLY A 86 -16.24 -28.33 2.62
C GLY A 86 -16.57 -27.82 4.03
N THR A 87 -16.31 -26.54 4.25
CA THR A 87 -16.64 -25.81 5.49
C THR A 87 -17.60 -24.67 5.18
N PHE A 88 -18.46 -24.33 6.13
CA PHE A 88 -19.27 -23.12 6.08
C PHE A 88 -18.42 -21.94 6.58
N LYS A 89 -18.22 -20.90 5.76
CA LYS A 89 -17.54 -19.66 6.16
C LYS A 89 -18.59 -18.73 6.79
N GLU A 90 -18.52 -18.54 8.09
CA GLU A 90 -19.52 -17.77 8.85
C GLU A 90 -19.21 -16.27 8.78
N PHE A 91 -17.94 -15.94 9.00
CA PHE A 91 -17.45 -14.58 9.05
C PHE A 91 -16.14 -14.47 8.28
N ILE A 92 -16.03 -13.42 7.47
CA ILE A 92 -14.81 -13.03 6.77
C ILE A 92 -14.56 -11.59 7.17
N SER A 93 -13.51 -11.35 7.95
CA SER A 93 -13.03 -10.00 8.22
C SER A 93 -11.68 -9.80 7.55
N GLU A 94 -11.38 -8.55 7.23
CA GLU A 94 -10.05 -8.15 6.78
C GLU A 94 -9.20 -7.89 8.02
N GLY A 95 -7.98 -8.42 8.04
CA GLY A 95 -6.97 -8.07 9.03
C GLY A 95 -6.17 -6.87 8.57
N ASP A 96 -5.25 -6.42 9.42
CA ASP A 96 -4.40 -5.28 9.09
C ASP A 96 -3.42 -5.62 7.96
N TYR A 97 -3.04 -4.60 7.19
CA TYR A 97 -1.99 -4.73 6.20
C TYR A 97 -0.62 -4.71 6.87
N GLY A 98 0.14 -5.79 6.71
CA GLY A 98 1.58 -5.75 6.90
C GLY A 98 2.24 -5.03 5.73
N ILE A 99 3.13 -4.10 6.05
CA ILE A 99 3.82 -3.27 5.07
C ILE A 99 5.31 -3.39 5.34
N THR A 100 6.07 -3.85 4.36
CA THR A 100 7.53 -3.89 4.45
C THR A 100 8.13 -2.90 3.47
N ILE A 101 8.91 -1.95 3.96
CA ILE A 101 9.54 -0.91 3.16
C ILE A 101 11.05 -1.14 3.19
N LYS A 102 11.63 -1.46 2.04
CA LYS A 102 13.07 -1.69 1.89
C LYS A 102 13.65 -0.67 0.95
N GLY A 103 14.82 -0.15 1.26
CA GLY A 103 15.40 0.84 0.39
C GLY A 103 16.76 1.29 0.82
N VAL A 104 17.19 2.36 0.17
CA VAL A 104 18.52 2.91 0.34
C VAL A 104 18.44 4.44 0.44
N ILE A 105 19.06 4.99 1.48
CA ILE A 105 19.26 6.43 1.63
C ILE A 105 20.61 6.79 1.00
N PHE A 106 20.61 7.79 0.12
CA PHE A 106 21.80 8.28 -0.58
C PHE A 106 22.24 9.65 -0.07
N GLY A 107 23.54 9.82 0.16
CA GLY A 107 24.16 11.11 0.39
C GLY A 107 24.51 11.82 -0.91
N LYS A 108 24.20 13.12 -0.99
CA LYS A 108 24.39 13.95 -2.20
C LYS A 108 25.87 14.15 -2.62
N ASN A 109 26.81 14.13 -1.67
CA ASN A 109 28.21 14.54 -1.89
C ASN A 109 29.24 13.45 -1.60
N ARG A 110 28.92 12.16 -1.82
CA ARG A 110 29.76 11.01 -1.41
C ARG A 110 29.99 10.87 0.10
N ASP A 111 29.40 11.77 0.89
CA ASP A 111 29.35 11.68 2.34
C ASP A 111 28.20 10.79 2.81
N TYR A 112 28.35 10.22 4.00
CA TYR A 112 27.29 9.47 4.65
C TYR A 112 26.08 10.38 4.97
N PRO A 113 24.84 9.98 4.63
CA PRO A 113 23.63 10.79 4.82
C PRO A 113 23.20 10.83 6.29
N LEU A 114 24.02 11.43 7.15
CA LEU A 114 23.83 11.42 8.60
C LEU A 114 22.53 12.10 9.03
N LYS A 115 22.11 13.16 8.33
CA LYS A 115 20.91 13.94 8.68
C LYS A 115 19.65 13.11 8.42
N GLU A 116 19.58 12.48 7.25
CA GLU A 116 18.47 11.66 6.80
C GLU A 116 18.36 10.39 7.65
N VAL A 117 19.49 9.75 7.94
CA VAL A 117 19.53 8.56 8.82
C VAL A 117 19.08 8.92 10.24
N LYS A 118 19.50 10.07 10.80
CA LYS A 118 19.02 10.52 12.11
C LYS A 118 17.51 10.76 12.14
N LYS A 119 16.94 11.35 11.08
CA LYS A 119 15.48 11.52 10.95
C LYS A 119 14.77 10.17 10.92
N LEU A 120 15.28 9.21 10.15
CA LEU A 120 14.73 7.86 10.08
C LEU A 120 14.76 7.19 11.46
N ILE A 121 15.89 7.26 12.17
CA ILE A 121 16.01 6.71 13.53
C ILE A 121 15.00 7.37 14.46
N HIS A 122 14.84 8.69 14.39
CA HIS A 122 13.89 9.40 15.24
C HIS A 122 12.44 8.98 14.96
N LEU A 123 12.07 8.82 13.68
CA LEU A 123 10.77 8.28 13.27
C LEU A 123 10.57 6.84 13.75
N CYS A 124 11.60 6.00 13.73
CA CYS A 124 11.51 4.62 14.20
C CYS A 124 11.43 4.52 15.74
N GLN A 125 11.88 5.55 16.45
CA GLN A 125 11.84 5.63 17.91
C GLN A 125 10.56 6.28 18.45
N SER A 126 9.76 6.92 17.59
CA SER A 126 8.47 7.43 18.02
C SER A 126 7.51 6.26 18.28
N HIS A 127 6.72 6.37 19.34
CA HIS A 127 5.73 5.35 19.74
C HIS A 127 4.36 5.60 19.10
N ASN A 128 4.27 6.60 18.23
CA ASN A 128 3.04 7.06 17.63
C ASN A 128 2.88 6.48 16.22
N SER A 129 1.64 6.44 15.75
CA SER A 129 1.34 6.23 14.32
C SER A 129 2.06 7.31 13.50
N VAL A 130 2.53 6.94 12.31
CA VAL A 130 3.18 7.86 11.36
C VAL A 130 2.34 7.97 10.11
N ARG A 131 2.33 9.17 9.50
CA ARG A 131 1.67 9.38 8.22
C ARG A 131 2.55 8.83 7.11
N VAL A 132 1.94 8.12 6.18
CA VAL A 132 2.60 7.59 4.99
C VAL A 132 1.91 8.09 3.74
N SER A 133 2.71 8.52 2.77
CA SER A 133 2.24 8.92 1.45
C SER A 133 3.07 8.22 0.38
N SER A 134 2.38 7.39 -0.41
CA SER A 134 2.92 6.71 -1.58
C SER A 134 1.75 6.43 -2.53
N GLU A 135 1.98 6.58 -3.83
CA GLU A 135 0.99 6.24 -4.87
C GLU A 135 0.55 4.77 -4.74
N PHE A 136 1.47 3.86 -4.43
CA PHE A 136 1.18 2.43 -4.26
C PHE A 136 0.29 2.16 -3.04
N LEU A 137 0.62 2.75 -1.89
CA LEU A 137 -0.15 2.56 -0.65
C LEU A 137 -1.53 3.24 -0.72
N ALA A 138 -1.65 4.34 -1.47
CA ALA A 138 -2.90 5.04 -1.69
C ALA A 138 -3.94 4.16 -2.42
N LEU A 139 -3.51 3.23 -3.28
CA LEU A 139 -4.41 2.26 -3.94
C LEU A 139 -5.16 1.38 -2.92
N PHE A 140 -4.55 1.15 -1.76
CA PHE A 140 -5.13 0.38 -0.65
C PHE A 140 -5.76 1.26 0.43
N LYS A 141 -5.88 2.58 0.17
CA LYS A 141 -6.40 3.59 1.12
C LYS A 141 -5.59 3.65 2.43
N ILE A 142 -4.30 3.32 2.38
CA ILE A 142 -3.40 3.35 3.54
C ILE A 142 -2.70 4.70 3.58
N PHE A 143 -3.00 5.50 4.61
CA PHE A 143 -2.40 6.82 4.83
C PHE A 143 -1.68 6.95 6.17
N SER A 144 -1.86 5.98 7.06
CA SER A 144 -1.21 5.92 8.37
C SER A 144 -0.71 4.51 8.63
N MET A 145 0.40 4.39 9.36
CA MET A 145 0.99 3.11 9.72
C MET A 145 1.79 3.23 11.01
N VAL A 146 1.95 2.12 11.72
CA VAL A 146 2.81 2.00 12.90
C VAL A 146 4.04 1.17 12.54
N ILE A 147 5.23 1.65 12.92
CA ILE A 147 6.49 0.93 12.71
C ILE A 147 6.63 -0.12 13.81
N LYS A 148 6.65 -1.41 13.43
CA LYS A 148 6.84 -2.54 14.35
C LYS A 148 8.31 -2.83 14.61
N SER A 149 9.12 -2.80 13.56
CA SER A 149 10.56 -3.04 13.66
C SER A 149 11.30 -2.40 12.49
N TYR A 150 12.60 -2.17 12.68
CA TYR A 150 13.47 -1.58 11.68
C TYR A 150 14.86 -2.22 11.73
N SER A 151 15.54 -2.24 10.58
CA SER A 151 16.90 -2.72 10.43
C SER A 151 17.70 -1.75 9.57
N LEU A 152 18.94 -1.47 9.99
CA LEU A 152 19.90 -0.61 9.30
C LEU A 152 21.20 -1.39 9.10
N GLY A 153 21.39 -1.97 7.91
CA GLY A 153 22.51 -2.87 7.61
C GLY A 153 23.71 -2.15 7.01
N GLN A 154 24.72 -1.79 7.80
CA GLN A 154 25.97 -1.24 7.21
C GLN A 154 26.79 -2.30 6.44
N SER A 155 26.55 -3.58 6.69
CA SER A 155 27.27 -4.71 6.08
C SER A 155 26.80 -5.07 4.67
N GLU A 156 25.65 -4.57 4.22
CA GLU A 156 25.03 -5.00 2.96
C GLU A 156 25.67 -4.37 1.71
N LYS A 157 26.50 -3.33 1.86
CA LYS A 157 27.26 -2.71 0.76
C LYS A 157 28.69 -2.36 1.17
N GLN A 158 29.60 -3.31 0.96
CA GLN A 158 31.02 -3.08 1.14
C GLN A 158 31.54 -2.07 0.09
N GLY A 159 32.25 -1.03 0.52
CA GLY A 159 32.92 -0.07 -0.36
C GLY A 159 32.16 1.23 -0.70
N PHE A 160 30.93 1.41 -0.21
CA PHE A 160 30.15 2.65 -0.43
C PHE A 160 29.91 3.40 0.88
N LEU A 161 30.49 4.59 1.03
CA LEU A 161 30.37 5.42 2.25
C LEU A 161 29.11 6.31 2.26
N ASN A 162 28.53 6.58 1.10
CA ASN A 162 27.43 7.52 0.92
C ASN A 162 26.05 6.86 0.93
N ILE A 163 25.97 5.63 1.43
CA ILE A 163 24.82 4.77 1.28
C ILE A 163 24.46 4.16 2.63
N GLN A 164 23.18 4.27 3.01
CA GLN A 164 22.62 3.53 4.15
C GLN A 164 21.40 2.73 3.69
N PRO A 165 21.48 1.39 3.58
CA PRO A 165 20.30 0.57 3.35
C PRO A 165 19.46 0.48 4.63
N PHE A 166 18.16 0.31 4.46
CA PHE A 166 17.20 0.18 5.53
C PHE A 166 16.09 -0.80 5.16
N SER A 167 15.51 -1.42 6.19
CA SER A 167 14.29 -2.21 6.08
C SER A 167 13.38 -1.84 7.25
N LEU A 168 12.14 -1.45 6.95
CA LEU A 168 11.10 -1.17 7.92
C LEU A 168 10.00 -2.22 7.80
N HIS A 169 9.51 -2.69 8.93
CA HIS A 169 8.31 -3.50 9.02
C HIS A 169 7.25 -2.71 9.77
N CYS A 170 6.16 -2.42 9.08
CA CYS A 170 5.07 -1.59 9.55
C CYS A 170 3.75 -2.36 9.46
N VAL A 171 2.74 -1.84 10.15
CA VAL A 171 1.35 -2.27 9.98
C VAL A 171 0.46 -1.06 9.73
N SER A 172 -0.50 -1.21 8.82
CA SER A 172 -1.50 -0.17 8.55
C SER A 172 -2.26 0.18 9.80
N ASP A 173 -2.51 1.46 9.97
CA ASP A 173 -3.31 1.97 11.06
C ASP A 173 -4.43 2.83 10.47
N GLU A 174 -5.64 2.69 11.03
CA GLU A 174 -6.76 3.54 10.69
C GLU A 174 -6.96 4.53 11.83
N PRO A 175 -6.91 5.85 11.57
CA PRO A 175 -7.12 6.82 12.62
C PRO A 175 -8.55 6.68 13.17
N VAL A 176 -8.66 6.20 14.40
CA VAL A 176 -9.95 6.10 15.08
C VAL A 176 -10.39 7.49 15.52
N GLU A 177 -11.50 7.99 14.96
CA GLU A 177 -12.16 9.18 15.48
C GLU A 177 -12.80 8.87 16.83
N LEU A 178 -12.10 9.21 17.92
CA LEU A 178 -12.68 9.17 19.26
C LEU A 178 -13.69 10.31 19.41
N SER A 179 -14.97 10.02 19.15
CA SER A 179 -16.06 10.90 19.58
C SER A 179 -16.26 10.75 21.09
N LEU A 180 -15.73 11.71 21.86
CA LEU A 180 -16.06 11.82 23.28
C LEU A 180 -17.53 12.26 23.40
N LYS A 181 -18.38 11.41 23.96
CA LYS A 181 -19.76 11.74 24.36
C LYS A 181 -19.81 12.19 25.81
#